data_AF-A0A1M6XXT3-F1
#
_entry.id   AF-A0A1M6XXT3-F1
#
_cell.length_a   1.000
_cell.length_b   1.000
_cell.length_c   1.000
_cell.angle_alpha   90.00
_cell.angle_beta   90.00
_cell.angle_gamma   90.00
#
_symmetry.space_group_name_H-M   'P 1'
#
loop_
_entity.id
_entity.type
_entity.pdbx_description
1 polymer ?
#
loop_
_entity_poly.entity_id
_entity_poly.type
_entity_poly.pdbx_seq_one_letter_code
_entity_poly.pdbx_strand_id
1 'polypeptide(L)'
;MKKLYLILLFMLTGIFHAQIHNIPQSTKDAFKGYWVYKAKYFTNSVAIDFEPGKNFATFRDIGTGEAPPLTLQAMVKGKLLIIPAKQHQNDYIELEVIKGKLHLRTKQTTWDSQGNMINNNSKPEEKTVFKRKTQKD
;
A
#
# COMPACT_ATOMS: atom_id res chain seq x y z
N MET A 1 -10.41 34.37 -42.60
CA MET A 1 -11.09 33.82 -41.40
C MET A 1 -11.27 32.28 -41.40
N LYS A 2 -10.73 31.51 -42.35
CA LYS A 2 -10.88 30.02 -42.34
C LYS A 2 -9.80 29.26 -41.55
N LYS A 3 -8.61 29.85 -41.34
CA LYS A 3 -7.48 29.18 -40.66
C LYS A 3 -7.55 29.23 -39.12
N LEU A 4 -8.36 30.14 -38.55
CA LEU A 4 -8.49 30.28 -37.09
C LEU A 4 -9.28 29.12 -36.47
N TYR A 5 -10.28 28.60 -37.20
CA TYR A 5 -11.09 27.46 -36.76
C TYR A 5 -10.29 26.16 -36.61
N LEU A 6 -9.25 25.97 -37.42
CA LEU A 6 -8.41 24.77 -37.39
C LEU A 6 -7.51 24.71 -36.15
N ILE A 7 -7.08 25.88 -35.66
CA ILE A 7 -6.29 26.00 -34.42
C ILE A 7 -7.19 25.79 -33.20
N LEU A 8 -8.43 26.29 -33.25
CA LEU A 8 -9.41 26.09 -32.18
C LEU A 8 -9.80 24.60 -32.04
N LEU A 9 -9.91 23.87 -33.15
CA LEU A 9 -10.22 22.43 -33.15
C LEU A 9 -9.10 21.58 -32.53
N PHE A 10 -7.84 21.99 -32.68
CA PHE A 10 -6.67 21.29 -32.12
C PHE A 10 -6.52 21.50 -30.60
N MET A 11 -7.05 22.60 -30.06
CA MET A 11 -7.05 22.88 -28.61
C MET A 11 -8.10 22.05 -27.84
N LEU A 12 -9.13 21.52 -28.52
CA LEU A 12 -10.19 20.71 -27.90
C LEU A 12 -9.83 19.23 -27.71
N THR A 13 -8.77 18.72 -28.35
CA THR A 13 -8.32 17.33 -28.15
C THR A 13 -7.48 17.14 -26.88
N GLY A 14 -7.19 18.23 -26.16
CA GLY A 14 -6.43 18.22 -24.91
C GLY A 14 -7.27 18.03 -23.65
N ILE A 15 -8.54 17.62 -23.74
CA ILE A 15 -9.34 17.28 -22.57
C ILE A 15 -8.77 16.00 -21.97
N PHE A 16 -7.85 16.22 -21.04
CA PHE A 16 -7.28 15.28 -20.10
C PHE A 16 -8.28 14.19 -19.74
N HIS A 17 -8.07 12.99 -20.28
CA HIS A 17 -8.41 11.81 -19.53
C HIS A 17 -7.45 11.81 -18.34
N ALA A 18 -7.82 12.48 -17.26
CA ALA A 18 -7.39 12.05 -15.94
C ALA A 18 -7.92 10.62 -15.84
N GLN A 19 -7.14 9.65 -16.31
CA GLN A 19 -7.43 8.25 -16.09
C GLN A 19 -7.51 8.11 -14.58
N ILE A 20 -8.74 8.03 -14.07
CA ILE A 20 -8.98 7.57 -12.72
C ILE A 20 -8.33 6.20 -12.72
N HIS A 21 -7.12 6.12 -12.16
CA HIS A 21 -6.28 4.95 -12.24
C HIS A 21 -6.91 3.92 -11.30
N ASN A 22 -7.96 3.27 -11.81
CA ASN A 22 -8.70 2.28 -11.07
C ASN A 22 -7.77 1.11 -10.84
N ILE A 23 -7.58 0.76 -9.56
CA ILE A 23 -6.78 -0.39 -9.18
C ILE A 23 -7.34 -1.62 -9.90
N PRO A 24 -6.53 -2.38 -10.65
CA PRO A 24 -6.98 -3.59 -11.34
C PRO A 24 -7.65 -4.56 -10.35
N GLN A 25 -8.77 -5.17 -10.76
CA GLN A 25 -9.51 -6.08 -9.89
C GLN A 25 -8.65 -7.27 -9.45
N SER A 26 -7.80 -7.79 -10.35
CA SER A 26 -6.84 -8.86 -10.03
C SER A 26 -5.89 -8.48 -8.89
N THR A 27 -5.42 -7.23 -8.82
CA THR A 27 -4.62 -6.73 -7.70
C THR A 27 -5.45 -6.68 -6.43
N LYS A 28 -6.70 -6.19 -6.50
CA LYS A 28 -7.59 -6.18 -5.34
C LYS A 28 -7.78 -7.59 -4.79
N ASP A 29 -8.09 -8.56 -5.64
CA ASP A 29 -8.35 -9.95 -5.24
C ASP A 29 -7.09 -10.64 -4.68
N ALA A 30 -5.91 -10.33 -5.23
CA ALA A 30 -4.64 -10.87 -4.77
C ALA A 30 -4.26 -10.40 -3.36
N PHE A 31 -4.62 -9.17 -2.97
CA PHE A 31 -4.29 -8.63 -1.65
C PHE A 31 -5.43 -8.73 -0.64
N LYS A 32 -6.68 -8.58 -1.07
CA LYS A 32 -7.85 -8.50 -0.19
C LYS A 32 -8.00 -9.75 0.66
N GLY A 33 -8.25 -9.55 1.95
CA GLY A 33 -8.55 -10.61 2.91
C GLY A 33 -7.68 -10.57 4.16
N TYR A 34 -7.74 -11.67 4.91
CA TYR A 34 -7.03 -11.85 6.17
C TYR A 34 -5.75 -12.66 5.96
N TRP A 35 -4.69 -12.21 6.61
CA TRP A 35 -3.36 -12.78 6.50
C TRP A 35 -2.80 -13.00 7.88
N VAL A 36 -2.21 -14.18 8.11
CA VAL A 36 -1.74 -14.59 9.43
C VAL A 36 -0.29 -15.06 9.37
N TYR A 37 0.50 -14.57 10.32
CA TYR A 37 1.84 -15.02 10.61
C TYR A 37 1.85 -15.64 12.01
N LYS A 38 2.28 -16.91 12.09
CA LYS A 38 2.40 -17.64 13.35
C LYS A 38 3.87 -17.77 13.71
N ALA A 39 4.28 -17.10 14.78
CA ALA A 39 5.57 -17.31 15.44
C ALA A 39 5.42 -18.36 16.56
N LYS A 40 6.54 -18.73 17.19
CA LYS A 40 6.54 -19.69 18.30
C LYS A 40 5.70 -19.24 19.50
N TYR A 41 5.65 -17.94 19.76
CA TYR A 41 5.07 -17.37 20.98
C TYR A 41 3.90 -16.41 20.72
N PHE A 42 3.65 -16.03 19.47
CA PHE A 42 2.58 -15.10 19.13
C PHE A 42 2.05 -15.36 17.73
N THR A 43 0.84 -14.86 17.47
CA THR A 43 0.25 -14.83 16.13
C THR A 43 -0.04 -13.38 15.78
N ASN A 44 0.53 -12.89 14.69
CA ASN A 44 0.18 -11.59 14.13
C ASN A 44 -0.79 -11.80 12.95
N SER A 45 -1.86 -11.01 12.92
CA SER A 45 -2.81 -10.99 11.81
C SER A 45 -2.94 -9.60 11.20
N VAL A 46 -3.02 -9.54 9.88
CA VAL A 46 -3.30 -8.30 9.14
C VAL A 46 -4.49 -8.50 8.21
N ALA A 47 -5.30 -7.46 8.05
CA ALA A 47 -6.40 -7.41 7.09
C ALA A 47 -6.13 -6.34 6.04
N ILE A 48 -6.39 -6.67 4.78
CA ILE A 48 -6.28 -5.73 3.67
C ILE A 48 -7.62 -5.65 2.97
N ASP A 49 -8.15 -4.44 2.84
CA ASP A 49 -9.40 -4.16 2.15
C ASP A 49 -9.25 -3.02 1.15
N PHE A 50 -10.15 -2.98 0.17
CA PHE A 50 -10.23 -1.91 -0.83
C PHE A 50 -11.63 -1.30 -0.78
N GLU A 51 -11.71 -0.02 -0.49
CA GLU A 51 -12.98 0.70 -0.45
C GLU A 51 -13.47 1.03 -1.88
N PRO A 52 -14.78 0.90 -2.15
CA PRO A 52 -15.36 1.30 -3.43
C PRO A 52 -15.06 2.78 -3.76
N GLY A 53 -14.61 3.04 -4.98
CA GLY A 53 -14.27 4.40 -5.44
C GLY A 53 -12.97 4.98 -4.86
N LYS A 54 -12.23 4.25 -4.02
CA LYS A 54 -10.91 4.66 -3.54
C LYS A 54 -9.79 4.06 -4.37
N ASN A 55 -8.68 4.79 -4.46
CA ASN A 55 -7.45 4.40 -5.15
C ASN A 55 -6.34 3.93 -4.19
N PHE A 56 -6.71 3.57 -2.96
CA PHE A 56 -5.82 3.01 -1.95
C PHE A 56 -6.43 1.75 -1.32
N ALA A 57 -5.59 0.96 -0.67
CA ALA A 57 -5.99 -0.14 0.19
C ALA A 57 -5.93 0.29 1.66
N THR A 58 -6.86 -0.18 2.46
CA THR A 58 -6.82 -0.06 3.92
C THR A 58 -6.07 -1.26 4.47
N PHE A 59 -4.89 -1.02 5.03
CA PHE A 59 -4.10 -2.02 5.75
C PHE A 59 -4.41 -1.91 7.24
N ARG A 60 -4.82 -3.00 7.86
CA ARG A 60 -5.12 -3.05 9.29
C ARG A 60 -4.26 -4.12 9.94
N ASP A 61 -3.28 -3.70 10.73
CA ASP A 61 -2.59 -4.59 11.66
C ASP A 61 -3.52 -4.86 12.84
N ILE A 62 -3.93 -6.10 13.00
CA ILE A 62 -4.81 -6.53 14.11
C ILE A 62 -3.95 -6.78 15.37
N GLY A 63 -2.63 -6.90 15.19
CA GLY A 63 -1.68 -7.12 16.27
C GLY A 63 -1.65 -8.57 16.74
N THR A 64 -0.97 -8.76 17.87
CA THR A 64 -0.82 -10.04 18.57
C THR A 64 -1.78 -10.20 19.74
N GLY A 65 -2.66 -9.21 19.97
CA GLY A 65 -3.44 -9.05 21.19
C GLY A 65 -2.75 -8.19 22.26
N GLU A 66 -1.45 -7.95 22.14
CA GLU A 66 -0.67 -7.11 23.09
C GLU A 66 -0.50 -5.66 22.58
N ALA A 67 -0.39 -5.48 21.26
CA ALA A 67 -0.29 -4.18 20.63
C ALA A 67 -1.65 -3.70 20.11
N PRO A 68 -1.98 -2.40 20.25
CA PRO A 68 -3.21 -1.86 19.69
C PRO A 68 -3.22 -1.99 18.17
N PRO A 69 -4.38 -2.26 17.56
CA PRO A 69 -4.48 -2.37 16.12
C PRO A 69 -4.16 -1.04 15.43
N LEU A 70 -3.41 -1.11 14.33
CA LEU A 70 -3.01 0.06 13.55
C LEU A 70 -3.67 0.00 12.17
N THR A 71 -4.31 1.09 11.75
CA THR A 71 -4.90 1.22 10.41
C THR A 71 -4.10 2.22 9.59
N LEU A 72 -3.60 1.79 8.43
CA LEU A 72 -2.79 2.57 7.51
C LEU A 72 -3.38 2.54 6.10
N GLN A 73 -3.04 3.55 5.31
CA GLN A 73 -3.40 3.60 3.89
C GLN A 73 -2.22 3.14 3.05
N ALA A 74 -2.44 2.16 2.19
CA ALA A 74 -1.44 1.63 1.28
C ALA A 74 -1.79 2.01 -0.17
N MET A 75 -0.84 2.62 -0.86
CA MET A 75 -0.96 3.00 -2.26
C MET A 75 -0.59 1.82 -3.17
N VAL A 76 -1.35 1.62 -4.25
CA VAL A 76 -1.01 0.61 -5.24
C VAL A 76 0.06 1.15 -6.19
N LYS A 77 1.19 0.45 -6.31
CA LYS A 77 2.25 0.74 -7.28
C LYS A 77 2.63 -0.53 -8.03
N GLY A 78 2.00 -0.74 -9.19
CA GLY A 78 2.13 -1.97 -9.97
C GLY A 78 1.64 -3.18 -9.17
N LYS A 79 2.55 -4.10 -8.84
CA LYS A 79 2.27 -5.31 -8.05
C LYS A 79 2.46 -5.15 -6.54
N LEU A 80 2.82 -3.95 -6.09
CA LEU A 80 3.10 -3.65 -4.69
C LEU A 80 1.98 -2.81 -4.07
N LEU A 81 1.72 -3.03 -2.78
CA LEU A 81 1.13 -2.00 -1.93
C LEU A 81 2.25 -1.33 -1.14
N ILE A 82 2.25 -0.01 -1.15
CA ILE A 82 3.28 0.82 -0.50
C ILE A 82 2.62 1.66 0.58
N ILE A 83 3.10 1.53 1.82
CA ILE A 83 2.73 2.42 2.91
C ILE A 83 3.94 3.34 3.15
N PRO A 84 3.83 4.65 2.84
CA PRO A 84 4.94 5.57 3.03
C PRO A 84 5.24 5.73 4.53
N ALA A 85 6.50 5.95 4.86
CA ALA A 85 6.88 6.26 6.23
C ALA A 85 6.21 7.56 6.68
N LYS A 86 5.73 7.57 7.92
CA LYS A 86 5.20 8.76 8.58
C LYS A 86 5.80 8.84 9.97
N GLN A 87 6.40 9.99 10.28
CA GLN A 87 7.04 10.22 11.56
C GLN A 87 6.06 9.94 12.71
N HIS A 88 6.52 9.22 13.73
CA HIS A 88 5.75 8.78 14.89
C HIS A 88 4.55 7.86 14.61
N GLN A 89 4.39 7.36 13.37
CA GLN A 89 3.29 6.46 13.01
C GLN A 89 3.79 5.11 12.50
N ASN A 90 4.62 5.12 11.46
CA ASN A 90 5.10 3.90 10.82
C ASN A 90 6.38 4.13 10.02
N ASP A 91 7.17 3.07 9.93
CA ASP A 91 8.25 2.95 8.95
C ASP A 91 7.69 2.73 7.54
N TYR A 92 8.55 2.82 6.53
CA TYR A 92 8.18 2.52 5.17
C TYR A 92 7.92 1.02 5.00
N ILE A 93 6.76 0.65 4.45
CA ILE A 93 6.34 -0.74 4.29
C ILE A 93 6.03 -1.04 2.82
N GLU A 94 6.54 -2.17 2.32
CA GLU A 94 6.17 -2.74 1.03
C GLU A 94 5.48 -4.09 1.23
N LEU A 95 4.38 -4.28 0.50
CA LEU A 95 3.62 -5.52 0.51
C LEU A 95 3.59 -6.08 -0.91
N GLU A 96 3.90 -7.37 -1.04
CA GLU A 96 3.86 -8.10 -2.31
C GLU A 96 3.22 -9.46 -2.11
N VAL A 97 2.31 -9.86 -3.00
CA VAL A 97 1.75 -11.21 -2.98
C VAL A 97 2.54 -12.08 -3.96
N ILE A 98 3.29 -13.05 -3.41
CA ILE A 98 4.14 -13.96 -4.17
C ILE A 98 3.66 -15.38 -3.90
N LYS A 99 3.26 -16.11 -4.95
CA LYS A 99 2.77 -17.50 -4.86
C LYS A 99 1.70 -17.68 -3.77
N GLY A 100 0.75 -16.74 -3.68
CA GLY A 100 -0.37 -16.79 -2.74
C GLY A 100 -0.02 -16.46 -1.27
N LYS A 101 1.21 -16.02 -0.99
CA LYS A 101 1.64 -15.54 0.33
C LYS A 101 1.85 -14.04 0.31
N LEU A 102 1.52 -13.36 1.40
CA LEU A 102 1.75 -11.93 1.55
C LEU A 102 3.13 -11.71 2.17
N HIS A 103 4.04 -11.10 1.42
CA HIS A 103 5.36 -10.71 1.88
C HIS A 103 5.30 -9.25 2.30
N LEU A 104 5.53 -9.00 3.58
CA LEU A 104 5.67 -7.67 4.17
C LEU A 104 7.16 -7.39 4.35
N ARG A 105 7.60 -6.23 3.85
CA ARG A 105 8.97 -5.73 3.98
C ARG A 105 8.92 -4.38 4.69
N THR A 106 9.54 -4.28 5.85
CA THR A 106 9.64 -3.02 6.59
C THR A 106 11.06 -2.47 6.43
N LYS A 107 11.16 -1.22 5.98
CA LYS A 107 12.43 -0.49 5.86
C LYS A 107 12.46 0.58 6.94
N GLN A 108 13.32 0.38 7.93
CA GLN A 108 13.44 1.29 9.06
C GLN A 108 13.77 2.71 8.56
N THR A 109 12.93 3.68 8.94
CA THR A 109 13.07 5.07 8.54
C THR A 109 13.61 5.89 9.71
N THR A 110 14.54 6.80 9.44
CA THR A 110 15.09 7.70 10.47
C THR A 110 14.75 9.13 10.10
N TRP A 111 14.40 9.90 11.11
CA TRP A 111 13.98 11.28 10.98
C TRP A 111 15.00 12.16 11.68
N ASP A 112 15.33 13.30 11.09
CA ASP A 112 16.07 14.35 11.80
C ASP A 112 15.16 15.12 12.77
N SER A 113 15.74 16.06 13.53
CA SER A 113 14.98 16.91 14.45
C SER A 113 14.01 17.88 13.76
N GLN A 114 14.12 18.06 12.44
CA GLN A 114 13.25 18.90 11.63
C GLN A 114 12.13 18.11 10.95
N GLY A 115 12.08 16.79 11.14
CA GLY A 115 11.08 15.92 10.54
C GLY A 115 11.37 15.52 9.09
N ASN A 116 12.62 15.70 8.61
CA ASN A 116 13.03 15.19 7.31
C ASN A 116 13.55 13.75 7.44
N MET A 117 13.27 12.92 6.42
CA MET A 117 13.82 11.57 6.35
C MET A 117 15.33 11.61 6.07
N ILE A 118 16.11 11.01 6.95
CA ILE A 118 17.53 10.75 6.73
C ILE A 118 17.64 9.49 5.89
N ASN A 119 17.96 9.66 4.61
CA ASN A 119 18.07 8.54 3.69
C ASN A 119 19.32 7.72 4.01
N ASN A 120 19.15 6.55 4.62
CA ASN A 120 20.26 5.69 5.00
C ASN A 120 20.09 4.31 4.36
N ASN A 121 20.78 4.10 3.23
CA ASN A 121 20.68 2.90 2.39
C ASN A 121 21.18 1.61 3.08
N SER A 122 21.76 1.68 4.27
CA SER A 122 22.30 0.54 5.02
C SER A 122 21.40 0.05 6.16
N LYS A 123 20.17 0.56 6.26
CA LYS A 123 19.22 0.18 7.30
C LYS A 123 18.73 -1.27 7.14
N PRO A 124 18.52 -2.01 8.25
CA PRO A 124 17.99 -3.36 8.18
C PRO A 124 16.59 -3.38 7.56
N GLU A 125 16.36 -4.37 6.70
CA GLU A 125 15.06 -4.68 6.10
C GLU A 125 14.49 -5.90 6.80
N GLU A 126 13.37 -5.73 7.50
CA GLU A 126 12.66 -6.85 8.12
C GLU A 126 11.67 -7.46 7.14
N LYS A 127 11.61 -8.80 7.09
CA LYS A 127 10.76 -9.55 6.15
C LYS A 127 9.86 -10.52 6.90
N THR A 128 8.55 -10.34 6.73
CA THR A 128 7.54 -11.21 7.32
C THR A 128 6.67 -11.81 6.22
N VAL A 129 6.43 -13.12 6.29
CA VAL A 129 5.63 -13.83 5.29
C VAL A 129 4.37 -14.38 5.95
N PHE A 130 3.22 -13.85 5.52
CA PHE A 130 1.92 -14.22 6.02
C PHE A 130 1.25 -15.24 5.07
N LYS A 131 0.45 -16.12 5.67
CA LYS A 131 -0.42 -17.06 4.94
C LYS A 131 -1.84 -16.52 4.90
N ARG A 132 -2.51 -16.66 3.76
CA ARG A 132 -3.92 -16.26 3.63
C ARG A 132 -4.79 -17.11 4.55
N LYS A 133 -5.77 -16.49 5.19
CA LYS A 133 -6.79 -17.13 6.01
C LYS A 133 -8.16 -16.80 5.48
N THR A 134 -9.02 -17.80 5.39
CA THR A 134 -10.37 -17.70 4.81
C THR A 134 -11.40 -17.09 5.76
N GLN A 135 -11.13 -17.01 7.06
CA GLN A 135 -12.03 -16.42 8.06
C GLN A 135 -11.25 -15.64 9.13
N LYS A 136 -11.90 -14.60 9.68
CA LYS A 136 -11.49 -13.90 10.90
C LYS A 136 -11.93 -14.76 12.08
N ASP A 137 -11.01 -15.12 12.97
CA ASP A 137 -11.39 -15.77 14.24
C ASP A 137 -12.03 -14.75 15.18
#